data_AF-A0A516GEP1-F1
#
_entry.id   AF-A0A516GEP1-F1
#
_cell.length_a   1.000
_cell.length_b   1.000
_cell.length_c   1.000
_cell.angle_alpha   90.00
_cell.angle_beta   90.00
_cell.angle_gamma   90.00
#
_symmetry.space_group_name_H-M   'P 1'
#
loop_
_entity.id
_entity.type
_entity.pdbx_description
1 polymer ?
#
loop_
_entity_poly.entity_id
_entity_poly.type
_entity_poly.pdbx_seq_one_letter_code
_entity_poly.pdbx_strand_id
1 'polypeptide(L)'
;MVYRHEPPAGGPQPGRGRGDGRPPGRHGRGQSVHLRRMSGEPHLVAAPETMWRVARLGKGTQFSEIDPVDALSLNAGNRFDVVGGGVLYASTLLEGCYREVLARLRPAPGMADLDEDEPGHMRAGNVAASWRENRRRFALGLPDALPFVDVEHQDTWNMIDAAVAMPAGVDHLDVGHVRSPDRLLTRAIAAWVYPLLRPSLPVPDRGLRVLGHL
;
A
#
# COMPACT_ATOMS: atom_id res chain seq x y z
N MET A 1 22.50 10.94 -4.01
CA MET A 1 23.89 10.61 -4.42
C MET A 1 23.93 9.11 -4.70
N VAL A 2 23.88 8.71 -5.97
CA VAL A 2 23.94 7.30 -6.39
C VAL A 2 25.07 7.18 -7.40
N TYR A 3 25.98 6.25 -7.13
CA TYR A 3 27.11 5.88 -7.96
C TYR A 3 26.63 5.02 -9.14
N ARG A 4 27.05 5.35 -10.37
CA ARG A 4 26.90 4.51 -11.57
C ARG A 4 28.15 3.67 -11.76
N HIS A 5 27.96 2.41 -12.16
CA HIS A 5 28.98 1.60 -12.81
C HIS A 5 28.33 1.00 -14.07
N GLU A 6 28.68 1.51 -15.25
CA GLU A 6 28.36 0.88 -16.55
C GLU A 6 29.53 -0.01 -16.98
N PRO A 7 29.25 -1.15 -17.64
CA PRO A 7 29.96 -1.42 -18.90
C PRO A 7 29.03 -2.14 -19.93
N PRO A 8 29.49 -2.51 -21.15
CA PRO A 8 29.34 -1.68 -22.34
C PRO A 8 28.55 -2.36 -23.47
N ALA A 9 28.42 -1.62 -24.57
CA ALA A 9 27.63 -1.88 -25.77
C ALA A 9 27.89 -3.20 -26.51
N GLY A 10 26.81 -3.77 -27.05
CA GLY A 10 26.84 -4.82 -28.07
C GLY A 10 25.48 -4.94 -28.79
N GLY A 11 25.38 -4.35 -30.00
CA GLY A 11 24.48 -4.85 -31.06
C GLY A 11 25.26 -5.77 -32.01
N PRO A 12 24.70 -6.28 -33.14
CA PRO A 12 23.43 -5.92 -33.80
C PRO A 12 22.52 -7.10 -34.29
N GLN A 13 21.23 -6.78 -34.54
CA GLN A 13 20.21 -7.21 -35.58
C GLN A 13 20.31 -8.54 -36.39
N PRO A 14 19.32 -8.92 -37.26
CA PRO A 14 17.84 -8.82 -37.25
C PRO A 14 17.13 -10.15 -37.69
N GLY A 15 15.79 -10.23 -37.67
CA GLY A 15 15.04 -11.33 -38.29
C GLY A 15 13.57 -11.01 -38.61
N ARG A 16 13.25 -11.00 -39.91
CA ARG A 16 11.92 -10.76 -40.51
C ARG A 16 11.03 -12.01 -40.41
N GLY A 17 9.70 -11.83 -40.37
CA GLY A 17 8.76 -12.91 -40.69
C GLY A 17 7.29 -12.47 -40.65
N ARG A 18 6.70 -12.19 -41.82
CA ARG A 18 5.25 -12.03 -42.04
C ARG A 18 4.56 -13.40 -42.01
N GLY A 19 3.30 -13.43 -41.57
CA GLY A 19 2.43 -14.60 -41.71
C GLY A 19 0.99 -14.27 -41.33
N ASP A 20 0.21 -13.84 -42.30
CA ASP A 20 -1.24 -13.67 -42.25
C ASP A 20 -1.95 -15.04 -42.13
N GLY A 21 -2.98 -15.11 -41.29
CA GLY A 21 -3.87 -16.27 -41.21
C GLY A 21 -4.98 -16.10 -40.18
N ARG A 22 -6.10 -15.47 -40.56
CA ARG A 22 -7.34 -15.46 -39.76
C ARG A 22 -8.17 -16.74 -40.02
N PRO A 23 -8.97 -17.20 -39.03
CA PRO A 23 -9.56 -18.54 -38.97
C PRO A 23 -11.03 -18.58 -39.43
N PRO A 24 -11.62 -19.77 -39.70
CA PRO A 24 -13.06 -19.93 -39.82
C PRO A 24 -13.71 -20.20 -38.45
N GLY A 25 -14.95 -19.74 -38.32
CA GLY A 25 -15.65 -19.50 -37.05
C GLY A 25 -16.28 -20.72 -36.38
N ARG A 26 -16.77 -20.48 -35.16
CA ARG A 26 -17.81 -21.31 -34.54
C ARG A 26 -18.66 -20.48 -33.58
N HIS A 27 -19.96 -20.67 -33.70
CA HIS A 27 -21.01 -20.05 -32.90
C HIS A 27 -20.93 -20.40 -31.42
N GLY A 28 -21.07 -19.38 -30.58
CA GLY A 28 -21.40 -19.51 -29.17
C GLY A 28 -22.05 -18.22 -28.70
N ARG A 29 -23.37 -18.26 -28.47
CA ARG A 29 -24.10 -17.22 -27.73
C ARG A 29 -23.62 -17.27 -26.27
N GLY A 30 -22.57 -16.52 -25.96
CA GLY A 30 -22.20 -16.14 -24.60
C GLY A 30 -22.69 -14.73 -24.38
N GLN A 31 -23.59 -14.55 -23.41
CA GLN A 31 -24.02 -13.24 -22.95
C GLN A 31 -22.78 -12.41 -22.65
N SER A 32 -22.60 -11.35 -23.44
CA SER A 32 -21.51 -10.40 -23.25
C SER A 32 -21.85 -9.64 -21.99
N VAL A 33 -21.31 -10.09 -20.85
CA VAL A 33 -21.18 -9.24 -19.68
C VAL A 33 -20.40 -8.03 -20.19
N HIS A 34 -21.07 -6.89 -20.33
CA HIS A 34 -20.42 -5.66 -20.69
C HIS A 34 -19.42 -5.36 -19.57
N LEU A 35 -18.18 -5.82 -19.73
CA LEU A 35 -17.00 -5.19 -19.17
C LEU A 35 -17.01 -3.79 -19.73
N ARG A 36 -17.72 -2.91 -19.02
CA ARG A 36 -17.68 -1.48 -19.23
C ARG A 36 -16.21 -1.13 -19.04
N ARG A 37 -15.47 -0.99 -20.14
CA ARG A 37 -14.17 -0.32 -20.14
C ARG A 37 -14.44 1.10 -19.67
N MET A 38 -14.42 1.30 -18.36
CA MET A 38 -14.34 2.64 -17.81
C MET A 38 -12.91 3.11 -18.09
N SER A 39 -12.79 3.98 -19.09
CA SER A 39 -11.59 4.75 -19.36
C SER A 39 -11.43 5.76 -18.22
N GLY A 40 -10.51 5.48 -17.31
CA GLY A 40 -10.10 6.38 -16.24
C GLY A 40 -8.66 6.06 -15.86
N GLU A 41 -7.97 7.04 -15.30
CA GLU A 41 -6.68 6.85 -14.63
C GLU A 41 -6.88 7.13 -13.14
N PRO A 42 -6.18 6.40 -12.25
CA PRO A 42 -6.29 6.67 -10.82
C PRO A 42 -5.77 8.08 -10.55
N HIS A 43 -6.30 8.73 -9.51
CA HIS A 43 -5.80 10.03 -9.14
C HIS A 43 -4.36 9.91 -8.61
N LEU A 44 -3.43 10.56 -9.32
CA LEU A 44 -2.01 10.56 -8.96
C LEU A 44 -1.64 11.85 -8.25
N VAL A 45 -0.90 11.72 -7.16
CA VAL A 45 -0.32 12.85 -6.43
C VAL A 45 1.19 12.79 -6.51
N ALA A 46 1.81 13.97 -6.62
CA ALA A 46 3.26 14.08 -6.65
C ALA A 46 3.85 13.50 -5.36
N ALA A 47 4.97 12.79 -5.49
CA ALA A 47 5.70 12.30 -4.33
C ALA A 47 6.23 13.48 -3.50
N PRO A 48 5.99 13.51 -2.18
CA PRO A 48 6.60 14.52 -1.32
C PRO A 48 8.12 14.31 -1.28
N GLU A 49 8.90 15.38 -1.09
CA GLU A 49 10.36 15.28 -0.99
C GLU A 49 10.81 14.42 0.21
N THR A 50 10.06 14.52 1.31
CA THR A 50 10.33 13.82 2.56
C THR A 50 9.06 13.19 3.10
N MET A 51 9.17 11.94 3.56
CA MET A 51 8.19 11.30 4.41
C MET A 51 8.80 10.94 5.76
N TRP A 52 7.95 10.78 6.76
CA TRP A 52 8.31 10.37 8.10
C TRP A 52 7.91 8.93 8.34
N ARG A 53 8.70 8.24 9.17
CA ARG A 53 8.33 6.94 9.73
C ARG A 53 8.78 6.88 11.17
N VAL A 54 7.94 6.29 12.03
CA VAL A 54 8.35 5.88 13.37
C VAL A 54 8.49 4.36 13.37
N ALA A 55 9.68 3.87 13.66
CA ALA A 55 9.98 2.44 13.64
C ALA A 55 10.94 2.07 14.77
N ARG A 56 11.10 0.76 15.00
CA ARG A 56 12.14 0.25 15.91
C ARG A 56 13.53 0.63 15.38
N LEU A 57 14.49 0.75 16.29
CA LEU A 57 15.90 0.90 15.93
C LEU A 57 16.32 -0.21 14.95
N GLY A 58 17.07 0.16 13.90
CA GLY A 58 17.47 -0.76 12.83
C GLY A 58 16.38 -1.16 11.83
N LYS A 59 15.16 -0.63 11.95
CA LYS A 59 14.00 -0.99 11.11
C LYS A 59 13.44 0.17 10.28
N GLY A 60 14.10 1.33 10.29
CA GLY A 60 13.61 2.56 9.65
C GLY A 60 13.33 2.42 8.15
N THR A 61 14.12 1.63 7.44
CA THR A 61 13.98 1.38 5.99
C THR A 61 13.51 -0.03 5.66
N GLN A 62 13.16 -0.84 6.66
CA GLN A 62 12.69 -2.21 6.40
C GLN A 62 11.26 -2.18 5.86
N PHE A 63 11.06 -2.83 4.72
CA PHE A 63 9.74 -3.05 4.12
C PHE A 63 8.95 -4.11 4.91
N SER A 64 7.65 -3.89 5.01
CA SER A 64 6.67 -4.89 5.40
C SER A 64 6.55 -5.90 4.27
N GLU A 65 6.63 -7.18 4.60
CA GLU A 65 6.42 -8.28 3.67
C GLU A 65 5.34 -9.19 4.27
N ILE A 66 4.52 -9.78 3.41
CA ILE A 66 3.44 -10.68 3.80
C ILE A 66 3.55 -11.99 3.02
N ASP A 67 3.42 -13.10 3.73
CA ASP A 67 3.36 -14.43 3.13
C ASP A 67 2.01 -14.65 2.42
N PRO A 68 1.96 -15.39 1.30
CA PRO A 68 0.70 -15.68 0.61
C PRO A 68 -0.40 -16.29 1.51
N VAL A 69 -0.04 -17.12 2.49
CA VAL A 69 -1.01 -17.73 3.42
C VAL A 69 -1.58 -16.68 4.37
N ASP A 70 -0.73 -15.83 4.93
CA ASP A 70 -1.14 -14.73 5.81
C ASP A 70 -1.95 -13.65 5.07
N ALA A 71 -1.72 -13.49 3.78
CA ALA A 71 -2.46 -12.55 2.93
C ALA A 71 -3.96 -12.88 2.85
N LEU A 72 -4.35 -14.13 3.10
CA LEU A 72 -5.75 -14.57 3.12
C LEU A 72 -6.41 -14.41 4.51
N SER A 73 -5.66 -14.04 5.54
CA SER A 73 -6.16 -13.88 6.91
C SER A 73 -6.53 -12.43 7.23
N LEU A 74 -7.71 -12.20 7.80
CA LEU A 74 -8.16 -10.89 8.29
C LEU A 74 -7.26 -10.32 9.40
N ASN A 75 -6.61 -11.20 10.18
CA ASN A 75 -5.90 -10.82 11.40
C ASN A 75 -4.38 -10.67 11.20
N ALA A 76 -3.85 -11.10 10.06
CA ALA A 76 -2.43 -10.99 9.73
C ALA A 76 -2.12 -9.79 8.84
N GLY A 77 -0.83 -9.46 8.71
CA GLY A 77 -0.33 -8.38 7.86
C GLY A 77 -0.87 -6.98 8.18
N ASN A 78 -0.67 -6.06 7.23
CA ASN A 78 -1.16 -4.68 7.28
C ASN A 78 -2.10 -4.39 6.10
N ARG A 79 -2.85 -3.27 6.19
CA ARG A 79 -3.94 -2.93 5.26
C ARG A 79 -3.54 -2.96 3.80
N PHE A 80 -2.35 -2.47 3.46
CA PHE A 80 -1.93 -2.33 2.06
C PHE A 80 -0.75 -3.22 1.71
N ASP A 81 -0.51 -4.30 2.48
CA ASP A 81 0.57 -5.23 2.14
C ASP A 81 0.28 -5.95 0.81
N VAL A 82 1.34 -6.11 0.00
CA VAL A 82 1.28 -6.79 -1.30
C VAL A 82 2.23 -7.97 -1.28
N VAL A 83 1.70 -9.15 -1.60
CA VAL A 83 2.49 -10.39 -1.72
C VAL A 83 3.61 -10.19 -2.73
N GLY A 84 4.86 -10.37 -2.29
CA GLY A 84 6.06 -10.18 -3.11
C GLY A 84 6.44 -8.73 -3.45
N GLY A 85 5.64 -7.74 -3.03
CA GLY A 85 5.85 -6.33 -3.39
C GLY A 85 6.69 -5.53 -2.39
N GLY A 86 6.58 -5.86 -1.09
CA GLY A 86 7.19 -5.07 -0.01
C GLY A 86 6.52 -3.70 0.16
N VAL A 87 6.21 -3.28 1.38
CA VAL A 87 5.49 -2.02 1.64
C VAL A 87 6.13 -1.21 2.75
N LEU A 88 6.37 0.08 2.51
CA LEU A 88 6.94 0.98 3.51
C LEU A 88 5.85 1.94 4.00
N TYR A 89 5.44 1.77 5.26
CA TYR A 89 4.47 2.66 5.89
C TYR A 89 5.14 3.92 6.40
N ALA A 90 4.67 5.06 5.92
CA ALA A 90 5.18 6.39 6.22
C ALA A 90 4.06 7.42 6.11
N SER A 91 4.30 8.63 6.61
CA SER A 91 3.36 9.75 6.51
C SER A 91 4.09 11.03 6.16
N THR A 92 3.44 11.97 5.48
CA THR A 92 3.96 13.33 5.28
C THR A 92 4.08 14.10 6.60
N LEU A 93 3.32 13.69 7.62
CA LEU A 93 3.33 14.30 8.96
C LEU A 93 3.94 13.34 9.99
N LEU A 94 4.94 13.82 10.73
CA LEU A 94 5.53 13.06 11.83
C LEU A 94 4.49 12.70 12.91
N GLU A 95 3.54 13.59 13.18
CA GLU A 95 2.45 13.32 14.11
C GLU A 95 1.59 12.12 13.67
N GLY A 96 1.27 12.03 12.37
CA GLY A 96 0.53 10.90 11.81
C GLY A 96 1.23 9.56 12.05
N CYS A 97 2.57 9.53 11.95
CA CYS A 97 3.37 8.34 12.28
C CYS A 97 3.22 7.92 13.75
N TYR A 98 3.24 8.87 14.67
CA TYR A 98 3.06 8.58 16.09
C TYR A 98 1.63 8.13 16.40
N ARG A 99 0.61 8.77 15.80
CA ARG A 99 -0.79 8.34 15.95
C ARG A 99 -0.98 6.88 15.56
N GLU A 100 -0.42 6.47 14.43
CA GLU A 100 -0.50 5.08 13.97
C GLU A 100 0.24 4.11 14.90
N VAL A 101 1.48 4.43 15.26
CA VAL A 101 2.33 3.54 16.07
C VAL A 101 1.86 3.44 17.52
N LEU A 102 1.20 4.48 18.05
CA LEU A 102 0.61 4.52 19.39
C LEU A 102 -0.84 4.04 19.43
N ALA A 103 -1.51 3.82 18.29
CA ALA A 103 -2.94 3.47 18.25
C ALA A 103 -3.27 2.26 19.14
N ARG A 104 -2.40 1.24 19.16
CA ARG A 104 -2.57 0.02 19.98
C ARG A 104 -2.32 0.22 21.48
N LEU A 105 -1.69 1.33 21.86
CA LEU A 105 -1.44 1.70 23.26
C LEU A 105 -2.49 2.67 23.79
N ARG A 106 -3.43 3.11 22.96
CA ARG A 106 -4.49 4.01 23.38
C ARG A 106 -5.37 3.28 24.40
N PRO A 107 -5.59 3.85 25.60
CA PRO A 107 -6.53 3.29 26.55
C PRO A 107 -7.92 3.18 25.93
N ALA A 108 -8.66 2.13 26.31
CA ALA A 108 -10.08 2.06 25.98
C ALA A 108 -10.82 3.24 26.65
N PRO A 109 -11.93 3.73 26.05
CA PRO A 109 -12.74 4.77 26.67
C PRO A 109 -13.11 4.40 28.12
N GLY A 110 -12.98 5.35 29.05
CA GLY A 110 -13.26 5.16 30.48
C GLY A 110 -12.16 4.47 31.30
N MET A 111 -11.13 3.87 30.67
CA MET A 111 -10.04 3.22 31.42
C MET A 111 -9.20 4.21 32.22
N ALA A 112 -9.09 5.45 31.78
CA ALA A 112 -8.37 6.49 32.51
C ALA A 112 -9.09 6.88 33.82
N ASP A 113 -10.41 6.72 33.87
CA ASP A 113 -11.22 7.04 35.05
C ASP A 113 -11.16 5.92 36.11
N LEU A 114 -10.74 4.72 35.70
CA LEU A 114 -10.52 3.55 36.55
C LEU A 114 -9.06 3.41 37.01
N ASP A 115 -8.19 4.33 36.59
CA ASP A 115 -6.76 4.31 36.89
C ASP A 115 -6.53 4.84 38.31
N GLU A 116 -6.43 3.91 39.27
CA GLU A 116 -6.02 4.22 40.63
C GLU A 116 -4.52 4.54 40.69
N ASP A 117 -4.13 5.59 41.42
CA ASP A 117 -2.73 6.01 41.56
C ASP A 117 -1.97 5.05 42.48
N GLU A 118 -1.68 3.86 41.98
CA GLU A 118 -0.99 2.80 42.71
C GLU A 118 0.55 2.90 42.51
N PRO A 119 1.33 3.03 43.59
CA PRO A 119 2.78 3.08 43.51
C PRO A 119 3.37 1.87 42.78
N GLY A 120 4.16 2.12 41.73
CA GLY A 120 4.82 1.07 40.95
C GLY A 120 4.07 0.63 39.69
N HIS A 121 2.85 1.13 39.46
CA HIS A 121 2.10 0.86 38.24
C HIS A 121 2.21 2.03 37.23
N MET A 122 2.19 1.69 35.93
CA MET A 122 2.10 2.72 34.90
C MET A 122 0.65 3.15 34.72
N ARG A 123 0.43 4.46 34.81
CA ARG A 123 -0.87 5.07 34.53
C ARG A 123 -1.40 4.79 33.12
N ALA A 124 -2.72 4.79 32.98
CA ALA A 124 -3.38 4.68 31.70
C ALA A 124 -2.89 5.78 30.74
N GLY A 125 -2.51 5.38 29.52
CA GLY A 125 -1.99 6.30 28.49
C GLY A 125 -0.48 6.55 28.57
N ASN A 126 0.20 6.08 29.62
CA ASN A 126 1.65 6.12 29.65
C ASN A 126 2.28 5.07 28.73
N VAL A 127 3.43 5.42 28.16
CA VAL A 127 4.22 4.55 27.30
C VAL A 127 5.52 4.18 28.00
N ALA A 128 5.74 2.88 28.19
CA ALA A 128 6.93 2.33 28.85
C ALA A 128 8.23 2.94 28.28
N ALA A 129 9.21 3.21 29.16
CA ALA A 129 10.50 3.78 28.76
C ALA A 129 11.19 2.91 27.70
N SER A 130 11.22 1.60 27.89
CA SER A 130 11.78 0.63 26.94
C SER A 130 11.12 0.70 25.56
N TRP A 131 9.83 1.04 25.46
CA TRP A 131 9.17 1.23 24.18
C TRP A 131 9.69 2.49 23.46
N ARG A 132 9.86 3.59 24.21
CA ARG A 132 10.35 4.88 23.71
C ARG A 132 11.82 4.79 23.29
N GLU A 133 12.63 4.12 24.09
CA GLU A 133 14.06 3.91 23.86
C GLU A 133 14.33 3.07 22.62
N ASN A 134 13.48 2.10 22.33
CA ASN A 134 13.64 1.20 21.18
C ASN A 134 13.09 1.74 19.86
N ARG A 135 12.51 2.95 19.84
CA ARG A 135 11.93 3.56 18.63
C ARG A 135 12.55 4.90 18.31
N ARG A 136 12.63 5.20 17.02
CA ARG A 136 13.08 6.51 16.51
C ARG A 136 12.19 6.97 15.37
N ARG A 137 12.18 8.29 15.16
CA ARG A 137 11.70 8.90 13.93
C ARG A 137 12.77 8.81 12.86
N PHE A 138 12.36 8.51 11.64
CA PHE A 138 13.20 8.45 10.46
C PHE A 138 12.61 9.41 9.43
N ALA A 139 13.46 10.29 8.89
CA ALA A 139 13.14 11.06 7.70
C ALA A 139 13.56 10.21 6.49
N LEU A 140 12.63 10.03 5.56
CA LEU A 140 12.79 9.24 4.35
C LEU A 140 12.80 10.21 3.17
N GLY A 141 13.96 10.42 2.58
CA GLY A 141 14.08 11.15 1.32
C GLY A 141 13.57 10.29 0.17
N LEU A 142 12.83 10.89 -0.75
CA LEU A 142 12.25 10.23 -1.92
C LEU A 142 12.80 10.80 -3.24
N PRO A 143 14.12 10.71 -3.49
CA PRO A 143 14.67 11.18 -4.76
C PRO A 143 14.10 10.35 -5.92
N ASP A 144 13.75 11.02 -7.01
CA ASP A 144 13.24 10.40 -8.25
C ASP A 144 12.05 9.46 -8.03
N ALA A 145 11.20 9.80 -7.06
CA ALA A 145 10.05 9.02 -6.70
C ALA A 145 8.93 9.08 -7.74
N LEU A 146 8.40 7.92 -8.09
CA LEU A 146 7.15 7.81 -8.86
C LEU A 146 5.99 8.45 -8.08
N PRO A 147 4.97 8.97 -8.79
CA PRO A 147 3.74 9.46 -8.17
C PRO A 147 3.09 8.41 -7.26
N PHE A 148 2.35 8.89 -6.26
CA PHE A 148 1.53 8.06 -5.39
C PHE A 148 0.12 7.99 -5.96
N VAL A 149 -0.57 6.87 -5.77
CA VAL A 149 -2.02 6.83 -5.96
C VAL A 149 -2.68 7.37 -4.69
N ASP A 150 -3.58 8.34 -4.88
CA ASP A 150 -4.52 8.76 -3.85
C ASP A 150 -5.69 7.77 -3.83
N VAL A 151 -5.69 6.88 -2.84
CA VAL A 151 -6.71 5.83 -2.68
C VAL A 151 -7.98 6.33 -2.02
N GLU A 152 -8.05 7.60 -1.63
CA GLU A 152 -9.25 8.24 -1.07
C GLU A 152 -9.93 9.17 -2.07
N HIS A 153 -9.34 9.38 -3.25
CA HIS A 153 -9.95 10.19 -4.31
C HIS A 153 -11.07 9.44 -5.05
N GLN A 154 -12.18 10.13 -5.33
CA GLN A 154 -13.36 9.56 -5.99
C GLN A 154 -13.04 8.92 -7.35
N ASP A 155 -12.17 9.53 -8.16
CA ASP A 155 -11.76 8.95 -9.45
C ASP A 155 -11.07 7.59 -9.28
N THR A 156 -10.24 7.45 -8.24
CA THR A 156 -9.60 6.18 -7.90
C THR A 156 -10.65 5.15 -7.47
N TRP A 157 -11.63 5.53 -6.64
CA TRP A 157 -12.72 4.63 -6.22
C TRP A 157 -13.54 4.13 -7.40
N ASN A 158 -13.92 5.01 -8.34
CA ASN A 158 -14.68 4.63 -9.53
C ASN A 158 -13.96 3.54 -10.34
N MET A 159 -12.62 3.57 -10.37
CA MET A 159 -11.84 2.53 -11.02
C MET A 159 -11.76 1.24 -10.21
N ILE A 160 -11.57 1.35 -8.89
CA ILE A 160 -11.49 0.20 -8.01
C ILE A 160 -12.83 -0.55 -7.98
N ASP A 161 -13.96 0.15 -7.88
CA ASP A 161 -15.32 -0.42 -7.94
C ASP A 161 -15.52 -1.29 -9.19
N ALA A 162 -14.88 -0.90 -10.31
CA ALA A 162 -14.97 -1.63 -11.57
C ALA A 162 -13.97 -2.80 -11.67
N ALA A 163 -12.91 -2.83 -10.86
CA ALA A 163 -11.76 -3.71 -11.06
C ALA A 163 -11.52 -4.71 -9.91
N VAL A 164 -11.99 -4.41 -8.70
CA VAL A 164 -11.83 -5.24 -7.51
C VAL A 164 -13.19 -5.81 -7.12
N ALA A 165 -13.24 -7.10 -6.79
CA ALA A 165 -14.46 -7.72 -6.31
C ALA A 165 -14.83 -7.15 -4.93
N MET A 166 -16.00 -6.53 -4.83
CA MET A 166 -16.49 -5.96 -3.58
C MET A 166 -17.05 -7.03 -2.63
N PRO A 167 -16.95 -6.85 -1.32
CA PRO A 167 -17.63 -7.68 -0.34
C PRO A 167 -19.16 -7.65 -0.54
N ALA A 168 -19.84 -8.70 -0.07
CA ALA A 168 -21.30 -8.75 -0.12
C ALA A 168 -21.93 -7.57 0.64
N GLY A 169 -22.85 -6.85 -0.01
CA GLY A 169 -23.52 -5.68 0.57
C GLY A 169 -22.75 -4.37 0.44
N VAL A 170 -21.61 -4.36 -0.28
CA VAL A 170 -20.87 -3.13 -0.62
C VAL A 170 -21.08 -2.82 -2.09
N ASP A 171 -21.89 -1.81 -2.38
CA ASP A 171 -22.19 -1.38 -3.75
C ASP A 171 -21.14 -0.41 -4.30
N HIS A 172 -20.61 0.46 -3.43
CA HIS A 172 -19.62 1.48 -3.76
C HIS A 172 -18.60 1.62 -2.63
N LEU A 173 -17.35 1.86 -3.02
CA LEU A 173 -16.32 2.23 -2.05
C LEU A 173 -16.58 3.60 -1.45
N ASP A 174 -16.21 3.71 -0.18
CA ASP A 174 -16.13 4.97 0.53
C ASP A 174 -14.88 4.97 1.44
N VAL A 175 -14.67 6.08 2.13
CA VAL A 175 -13.55 6.25 3.06
C VAL A 175 -13.59 5.24 4.22
N GLY A 176 -14.77 4.79 4.64
CA GLY A 176 -14.95 3.79 5.69
C GLY A 176 -14.35 2.45 5.29
N HIS A 177 -14.52 2.04 4.04
CA HIS A 177 -13.92 0.83 3.48
C HIS A 177 -12.39 0.92 3.40
N VAL A 178 -11.85 2.06 2.93
CA VAL A 178 -10.40 2.26 2.78
C VAL A 178 -9.69 2.32 4.14
N ARG A 179 -10.36 2.86 5.17
CA ARG A 179 -9.83 2.97 6.54
C ARG A 179 -10.23 1.80 7.44
N SER A 180 -11.02 0.87 6.92
CA SER A 180 -11.58 -0.27 7.65
C SER A 180 -10.49 -1.12 8.34
N PRO A 181 -10.83 -1.79 9.47
CA PRO A 181 -10.00 -2.88 9.97
C PRO A 181 -10.04 -4.13 9.08
N ASP A 182 -10.99 -4.25 8.15
CA ASP A 182 -11.00 -5.31 7.15
C ASP A 182 -9.85 -5.13 6.16
N ARG A 183 -8.80 -5.93 6.37
CA ARG A 183 -7.59 -5.89 5.56
C ARG A 183 -7.72 -6.63 4.24
N LEU A 184 -8.74 -7.47 4.03
CA LEU A 184 -8.85 -8.22 2.78
C LEU A 184 -9.16 -7.29 1.62
N LEU A 185 -10.14 -6.40 1.80
CA LEU A 185 -10.49 -5.40 0.79
C LEU A 185 -9.32 -4.46 0.51
N THR A 186 -8.70 -3.87 1.54
CA THR A 186 -7.58 -2.93 1.35
C THR A 186 -6.36 -3.60 0.70
N ARG A 187 -6.11 -4.89 0.96
CA ARG A 187 -5.04 -5.65 0.28
C ARG A 187 -5.40 -6.00 -1.16
N ALA A 188 -6.67 -6.27 -1.46
CA ALA A 188 -7.13 -6.45 -2.84
C ALA A 188 -6.95 -5.15 -3.65
N ILE A 189 -7.27 -4.00 -3.05
CA ILE A 189 -7.01 -2.67 -3.62
C ILE A 189 -5.51 -2.48 -3.87
N ALA A 190 -4.68 -2.74 -2.85
CA ALA A 190 -3.23 -2.65 -2.95
C ALA A 190 -2.66 -3.52 -4.07
N ALA A 191 -3.11 -4.77 -4.17
CA ALA A 191 -2.67 -5.70 -5.21
C ALA A 191 -3.06 -5.25 -6.62
N TRP A 192 -4.20 -4.56 -6.77
CA TRP A 192 -4.62 -3.97 -8.03
C TRP A 192 -3.81 -2.70 -8.39
N VAL A 193 -3.56 -1.81 -7.43
CA VAL A 193 -2.79 -0.58 -7.64
C VAL A 193 -1.31 -0.87 -7.94
N TYR A 194 -0.72 -1.83 -7.23
CA TYR A 194 0.71 -2.13 -7.28
C TYR A 194 1.30 -2.26 -8.70
N PRO A 195 0.74 -3.07 -9.62
CA PRO A 195 1.28 -3.21 -10.96
C PRO A 195 1.13 -1.93 -11.81
N LEU A 196 0.15 -1.06 -11.52
CA LEU A 196 -0.06 0.20 -12.28
C LEU A 196 1.06 1.20 -12.04
N LEU A 197 1.65 1.15 -10.84
CA LEU A 197 2.72 2.05 -10.42
C LEU A 197 4.12 1.52 -10.76
N ARG A 198 4.23 0.30 -11.28
CA ARG A 198 5.52 -0.29 -11.61
C ARG A 198 5.88 0.06 -13.06
N PRO A 199 6.98 0.81 -13.31
CA PRO A 199 7.49 0.92 -14.67
C PRO A 199 7.88 -0.47 -15.15
N SER A 200 7.79 -0.72 -16.46
CA SER A 200 8.24 -1.96 -17.10
C SER A 200 9.78 -2.08 -17.12
N LEU A 201 10.42 -1.97 -15.95
CA LEU A 201 11.86 -2.10 -15.78
C LEU A 201 12.20 -3.51 -15.24
N PRO A 202 13.34 -4.09 -15.66
CA PRO A 202 13.73 -5.45 -15.33
C PRO A 202 14.19 -5.66 -13.87
N VAL A 203 14.10 -4.63 -13.01
CA VAL A 203 14.48 -4.70 -11.60
C VAL A 203 13.22 -4.79 -10.73
N PRO A 204 13.21 -5.60 -9.64
CA PRO A 204 12.17 -5.52 -8.63
C PRO A 204 12.34 -4.22 -7.84
N ASP A 205 11.74 -3.13 -8.34
CA ASP A 205 11.35 -2.02 -7.47
C ASP A 205 10.36 -2.59 -6.46
N ARG A 206 10.83 -2.77 -5.22
CA ARG A 206 10.01 -3.19 -4.07
C ARG A 206 9.41 -1.93 -3.47
N GLY A 207 8.09 -1.85 -3.37
CA GLY A 207 7.40 -0.73 -2.73
C GLY A 207 6.08 -0.37 -3.39
N LEU A 208 4.96 -0.75 -2.77
CA LEU A 208 3.69 -0.10 -3.06
C LEU A 208 3.72 1.34 -2.51
N ARG A 209 3.30 2.31 -3.34
CA ARG A 209 3.20 3.73 -2.99
C ARG A 209 1.75 4.15 -2.99
N VAL A 210 1.11 4.04 -1.84
CA VAL A 210 -0.27 4.46 -1.61
C VAL A 210 -0.27 5.58 -0.59
N LEU A 211 -0.96 6.67 -0.90
CA LEU A 211 -1.20 7.75 0.04
C LEU A 211 -2.64 7.65 0.53
N GLY A 212 -2.81 7.44 1.83
CA GLY A 212 -4.09 7.61 2.53
C GLY A 212 -3.91 8.70 3.57
N HIS A 213 -4.91 9.57 3.72
CA HIS A 213 -4.90 10.57 4.78
C HIS A 213 -5.23 9.88 6.12
N LEU A 214 -4.25 9.83 7.03
CA LEU A 214 -4.43 9.36 8.41
C LEU A 214 -4.83 10.50 9.36
#